data_AF-A0A2N4UQG1-F1
#
_entry.id   AF-A0A2N4UQG1-F1
#
_cell.length_a   1.000
_cell.length_b   1.000
_cell.length_c   1.000
_cell.angle_alpha   90.00
_cell.angle_beta   90.00
_cell.angle_gamma   90.00
#
_symmetry.space_group_name_H-M   'P 1'
#
loop_
_entity.id
_entity.type
_entity.pdbx_description
1 polymer ?
#
loop_
_entity_poly.entity_id
_entity_poly.type
_entity_poly.pdbx_seq_one_letter_code
_entity_poly.pdbx_strand_id
1 'polypeptide(L)'
;MVFSSATLWFVSIACVPLSVTLFLCSLKQKKIWLNMVTLVFVFIACGLIIIQQYEDYAHFTDCIRQGFNYNAFSEECSLGL
;
A
#
# COMPACT_ATOMS: atom_id res chain seq x y z
N MET A 1 8.68 8.22 10.89
CA MET A 1 8.18 7.09 10.07
C MET A 1 9.39 6.30 9.59
N VAL A 2 9.45 4.99 9.85
CA VAL A 2 10.67 4.16 9.65
C VAL A 2 10.79 3.64 8.20
N PHE A 3 9.77 3.83 7.36
CA PHE A 3 9.76 3.42 5.95
C PHE A 3 9.31 4.58 5.06
N SER A 4 9.96 4.73 3.91
CA SER A 4 9.59 5.72 2.89
C SER A 4 8.38 5.21 2.09
N SER A 5 7.51 6.12 1.60
CA SER A 5 6.33 5.81 0.75
C SER A 5 6.68 4.84 -0.39
N ALA A 6 7.81 5.06 -1.06
CA ALA A 6 8.29 4.19 -2.12
C ALA A 6 8.57 2.75 -1.62
N THR A 7 9.14 2.59 -0.43
CA THR A 7 9.43 1.26 0.14
C THR A 7 8.16 0.52 0.52
N LEU A 8 7.16 1.22 1.05
CA LEU A 8 5.84 0.65 1.37
C LEU A 8 5.09 0.20 0.13
N TRP A 9 5.24 0.93 -0.98
CA TRP A 9 4.61 0.60 -2.25
C TRP A 9 5.16 -0.73 -2.83
N PHE A 10 6.49 -0.88 -2.86
CA PHE A 10 7.13 -2.12 -3.31
C PHE A 10 6.79 -3.32 -2.43
N VAL A 11 6.74 -3.14 -1.11
CA VAL A 11 6.35 -4.20 -0.17
C VAL A 11 4.89 -4.62 -0.40
N SER A 12 3.99 -3.66 -0.62
CA SER A 12 2.58 -3.93 -0.90
C SER A 12 2.38 -4.71 -2.21
N ILE A 13 3.09 -4.32 -3.27
CA ILE A 13 3.04 -5.03 -4.57
C ILE A 13 3.60 -6.45 -4.45
N ALA A 14 4.69 -6.66 -3.70
CA ALA A 14 5.27 -7.99 -3.52
C ALA A 14 4.38 -8.92 -2.67
N CYS A 15 3.63 -8.39 -1.71
CA CYS A 15 2.74 -9.18 -0.85
C CYS A 15 1.57 -9.82 -1.62
N VAL A 16 1.08 -9.17 -2.68
CA VAL A 16 -0.06 -9.68 -3.46
C VAL A 16 0.25 -11.03 -4.15
N PRO A 17 1.27 -11.18 -5.03
CA PRO A 17 1.58 -12.47 -5.64
C PRO A 17 2.03 -13.52 -4.62
N LEU A 18 2.72 -13.11 -3.55
CA LEU A 18 3.11 -14.02 -2.45
C LEU A 18 1.88 -14.61 -1.74
N SER A 19 0.89 -13.79 -1.41
CA SER A 19 -0.35 -14.23 -0.76
C SER A 19 -1.16 -15.19 -1.65
N VAL A 20 -1.23 -14.93 -2.96
CA VAL A 20 -1.87 -15.82 -3.94
C VAL A 20 -1.14 -17.15 -4.04
N THR A 21 0.19 -17.13 -4.08
CA THR A 21 1.01 -18.36 -4.15
C THR A 21 0.84 -19.22 -2.89
N LEU A 22 0.86 -18.60 -1.71
CA LEU A 22 0.62 -19.29 -0.43
C LEU A 22 -0.80 -19.85 -0.33
N PHE A 23 -1.80 -19.13 -0.85
CA PHE A 23 -3.19 -19.60 -0.91
C PHE A 23 -3.35 -20.84 -1.81
N LEU A 24 -2.76 -20.82 -3.01
CA LEU A 24 -2.79 -21.96 -3.93
C LEU A 24 -2.05 -23.17 -3.33
N CYS A 25 -0.90 -22.95 -2.69
CA CYS A 25 -0.17 -24.01 -1.97
C CYS A 25 -0.98 -24.58 -0.79
N SER A 26 -1.69 -23.73 -0.05
CA SER A 26 -2.58 -24.11 1.04
C SER A 26 -3.69 -25.06 0.57
N LEU A 27 -4.37 -24.70 -0.52
CA LEU A 27 -5.43 -25.52 -1.12
C LEU A 27 -4.90 -26.89 -1.56
N LYS A 28 -3.70 -26.95 -2.14
CA LYS A 28 -3.06 -28.19 -2.57
C LYS A 28 -2.68 -29.10 -1.39
N GLN A 29 -2.30 -28.54 -0.24
CA GLN A 29 -1.88 -29.31 0.94
C GLN A 29 -3.00 -29.53 1.98
N LYS A 30 -4.23 -29.02 1.77
CA LYS A 30 -5.34 -29.01 2.76
C LYS A 30 -4.94 -28.45 4.14
N LYS A 31 -3.95 -27.56 4.18
CA LYS A 31 -3.41 -26.99 5.43
C LYS A 31 -4.11 -25.69 5.76
N ILE A 32 -5.20 -25.78 6.52
CA ILE A 32 -6.01 -24.64 6.99
C ILE A 32 -5.18 -23.53 7.67
N TRP A 33 -4.07 -23.87 8.33
CA TRP A 33 -3.19 -22.88 8.95
C TRP A 33 -2.53 -21.91 7.94
N LEU A 34 -2.22 -22.38 6.72
CA LEU A 34 -1.69 -21.51 5.67
C LEU A 34 -2.73 -20.50 5.19
N ASN A 35 -4.03 -20.85 5.18
CA ASN A 35 -5.09 -19.89 4.89
C ASN A 35 -5.15 -18.78 5.94
N MET A 36 -5.00 -19.10 7.23
CA MET A 36 -4.99 -18.08 8.29
C MET A 36 -3.80 -17.12 8.12
N VAL A 37 -2.63 -17.65 7.79
CA VAL A 37 -1.43 -16.84 7.50
C VAL A 37 -1.65 -15.93 6.30
N THR A 38 -2.19 -16.45 5.20
CA THR A 38 -2.54 -15.64 4.02
C THR A 38 -3.50 -14.51 4.39
N LEU A 39 -4.53 -14.80 5.20
CA LEU A 39 -5.53 -13.82 5.61
C LEU A 39 -4.90 -12.69 6.45
N VAL A 40 -3.98 -13.03 7.35
CA VAL A 40 -3.19 -12.03 8.10
C VAL A 40 -2.36 -11.16 7.17
N PHE A 41 -1.67 -11.74 6.19
CA PHE A 41 -0.90 -10.96 5.21
C PHE A 41 -1.78 -10.01 4.39
N VAL A 42 -2.97 -10.44 3.99
CA VAL A 42 -3.93 -9.58 3.27
C VAL A 42 -4.38 -8.42 4.15
N PHE A 43 -4.71 -8.67 5.42
CA PHE A 43 -5.09 -7.60 6.35
C PHE A 43 -3.96 -6.58 6.58
N ILE A 44 -2.73 -7.06 6.73
CA ILE A 44 -1.54 -6.19 6.87
C ILE A 44 -1.37 -5.35 5.60
N ALA A 45 -1.44 -5.96 4.41
CA ALA A 45 -1.32 -5.24 3.15
C ALA A 45 -2.42 -4.17 2.99
N CYS A 46 -3.67 -4.50 3.30
CA CYS A 46 -4.77 -3.53 3.29
C CYS A 46 -4.53 -2.38 4.28
N GLY A 47 -4.05 -2.66 5.48
CA GLY A 47 -3.71 -1.64 6.47
C GLY A 47 -2.62 -0.69 5.99
N LEU A 48 -1.55 -1.24 5.38
CA LEU A 48 -0.47 -0.44 4.81
C LEU A 48 -0.95 0.44 3.66
N ILE A 49 -1.81 -0.10 2.77
CA ILE A 49 -2.41 0.69 1.68
C ILE A 49 -3.24 1.84 2.23
N ILE A 50 -4.04 1.62 3.28
CA ILE A 50 -4.85 2.69 3.89
C ILE A 50 -3.96 3.81 4.45
N ILE A 51 -2.88 3.45 5.15
CA ILE A 51 -1.94 4.44 5.70
C ILE A 51 -1.30 5.24 4.58
N GLN A 52 -0.82 4.58 3.53
CA GLN A 52 -0.18 5.24 2.40
C GLN A 52 -1.15 6.19 1.68
N GLN A 53 -2.39 5.75 1.44
CA GLN A 53 -3.43 6.60 0.87
C GLN A 53 -3.73 7.80 1.78
N TYR A 54 -3.76 7.62 3.10
CA TYR A 54 -3.98 8.74 4.02
C TYR A 54 -2.86 9.79 3.95
N GLU A 55 -1.60 9.35 3.90
CA GLU A 55 -0.45 10.25 3.73
C GLU A 55 -0.51 11.01 2.41
N ASP A 56 -0.84 10.33 1.30
CA ASP A 56 -1.03 10.95 -0.02
C ASP A 56 -2.15 11.99 0.01
N TYR A 57 -3.31 11.67 0.61
CA TYR A 57 -4.44 12.59 0.74
C TYR A 57 -4.11 13.80 1.63
N ALA A 58 -3.33 13.60 2.70
CA ALA A 58 -2.90 14.69 3.57
C ALA A 58 -1.99 15.66 2.80
N HIS A 59 -1.01 15.15 2.05
CA HIS A 59 -0.14 15.94 1.20
C HIS A 59 -0.90 16.68 0.09
N PHE A 60 -1.81 15.99 -0.59
CA PHE A 60 -2.70 16.60 -1.58
C PHE A 60 -3.49 17.77 -0.99
N THR A 61 -4.10 17.57 0.18
CA THR A 61 -4.92 18.59 0.84
C THR A 61 -4.09 19.79 1.28
N ASP A 62 -2.90 19.56 1.83
CA ASP A 62 -2.01 20.65 2.26
C ASP A 62 -1.55 21.50 1.07
N CYS A 63 -1.25 20.86 -0.06
CA CYS A 63 -0.82 21.57 -1.27
C CYS A 63 -1.94 22.38 -1.92
N ILE A 64 -3.17 21.84 -1.99
CA ILE A 64 -4.33 22.62 -2.44
C ILE A 64 -4.60 23.78 -1.48
N ARG A 65 -4.48 23.57 -0.16
CA ARG A 65 -4.68 24.63 0.84
C ARG A 65 -3.69 25.77 0.68
N GLN A 66 -2.47 25.46 0.25
CA GLN A 66 -1.43 26.45 -0.04
C GLN A 66 -1.58 27.09 -1.44
N GLY A 67 -2.56 26.65 -2.25
CA GLY A 67 -2.83 27.18 -3.59
C GLY A 67 -1.98 26.56 -4.70
N PHE A 68 -1.29 25.44 -4.42
CA PHE A 68 -0.47 24.70 -5.38
C PHE A 68 -1.27 23.53 -5.97
N ASN A 69 -0.93 23.12 -7.19
CA ASN A 69 -1.42 21.88 -7.78
C ASN A 69 -0.55 20.71 -7.32
N TYR A 70 -1.19 19.62 -6.90
CA TYR A 70 -0.51 18.39 -6.51
C TYR A 70 -0.39 17.44 -7.70
N ASN A 71 0.82 16.97 -7.99
CA ASN A 71 1.06 15.91 -8.97
C ASN A 71 1.24 14.56 -8.26
N ALA A 72 0.28 13.65 -8.43
CA ALA A 72 0.26 12.34 -7.78
C ALA A 72 1.42 11.41 -8.19
N PHE A 73 2.10 11.67 -9.32
CA PHE A 73 3.22 10.84 -9.78
C PHE A 73 4.59 11.33 -9.31
N SER A 74 4.73 12.62 -9.01
CA SER A 74 5.97 13.19 -8.49
C SER A 74 5.92 13.49 -6.99
N GLU A 75 4.75 13.39 -6.35
CA GLU A 75 4.50 13.83 -4.97
C GLU A 75 4.86 15.32 -4.74
N GLU A 76 5.03 16.09 -5.82
CA GLU A 76 5.44 17.49 -5.77
C GLU A 76 4.24 18.43 -5.88
N CYS A 77 4.36 19.55 -5.19
CA CYS A 77 3.38 20.63 -5.20
C CYS A 77 3.94 21.80 -5.99
N SER A 78 3.33 22.05 -7.14
CA SER A 78 3.81 23.05 -8.10
C SER A 78 2.81 24.19 -8.25
N LEU A 79 3.33 25.40 -8.50
CA LEU A 79 2.50 26.52 -8.92
C LEU A 79 1.93 26.12 -10.28
N GLY A 80 0.62 25.92 -10.36
CA GLY A 80 -0.03 25.64 -11.63
C GLY A 80 0.35 26.72 -12.64
N LEU A 81 0.93 26.28 -13.75
CA LEU A 81 1.17 27.10 -14.93
C LEU A 81 0.18 26.67 -16.00
#